data_AF-A0A9W7LKY2-F1
#
_entry.id   AF-A0A9W7LKY2-F1
#
_cell.length_a   1.000
_cell.length_b   1.000
_cell.length_c   1.000
_cell.angle_alpha   90.00
_cell.angle_beta   90.00
_cell.angle_gamma   90.00
#
_symmetry.space_group_name_H-M   'P 1'
#
loop_
_entity.id
_entity.type
_entity.pdbx_description
1 polymer ?
#
loop_
_entity_poly.entity_id
_entity_poly.type
_entity_poly.pdbx_seq_one_letter_code
_entity_poly.pdbx_strand_id
1 'polypeptide(L)'
;MQIFGASSRATTIMLRVYDGELAIYRRSWRLLSNMYDRWIKVNVIHDVGASNVKVYIDGVLRYEGSGAGGHYHYFKFGVYAQDDPSHRMESRWRGISLLKKN
;
A
#
# COMPACT_ATOMS: atom_id res chain seq x y z
N MET A 1 -1.02 2.27 -3.84
CA MET A 1 -0.28 1.00 -3.86
C MET A 1 -1.16 -0.09 -3.24
N GLN A 2 -1.23 -1.28 -3.83
CA GLN A 2 -2.09 -2.39 -3.42
C GLN A 2 -1.36 -3.72 -3.56
N ILE A 3 -1.74 -4.70 -2.73
CA ILE A 3 -1.54 -6.12 -2.98
C ILE A 3 -2.90 -6.75 -3.22
N PHE A 4 -3.08 -7.40 -4.36
CA PHE A 4 -4.32 -8.03 -4.78
C PHE A 4 -4.11 -9.52 -5.03
N GLY A 5 -5.20 -10.30 -5.06
CA GLY A 5 -5.18 -11.75 -5.29
C GLY A 5 -5.37 -12.60 -4.03
N ALA A 6 -5.84 -11.98 -2.94
CA ALA A 6 -6.20 -12.70 -1.73
C ALA A 6 -7.53 -13.46 -1.86
N SER A 7 -7.75 -14.45 -0.99
CA SER A 7 -8.91 -15.35 -1.04
C SER A 7 -10.04 -14.94 -0.11
N SER A 8 -9.76 -14.46 1.12
CA SER A 8 -10.81 -14.03 2.06
C SER A 8 -11.44 -12.69 1.67
N ARG A 9 -10.67 -11.87 0.97
CA ARG A 9 -11.09 -10.64 0.29
C ARG A 9 -10.12 -10.39 -0.86
N ALA A 10 -10.58 -9.72 -1.92
CA ALA A 10 -9.76 -9.56 -3.13
C ALA A 10 -8.43 -8.80 -2.90
N THR A 11 -8.41 -7.86 -1.95
CA THR A 11 -7.25 -7.03 -1.61
C THR A 11 -6.65 -7.43 -0.26
N THR A 12 -5.37 -7.75 -0.24
CA THR A 12 -4.61 -7.97 0.99
C THR A 12 -4.38 -6.64 1.73
N ILE A 13 -3.87 -5.63 1.02
CA ILE A 13 -3.70 -4.27 1.54
C ILE A 13 -3.87 -3.24 0.44
N MET A 14 -4.42 -2.07 0.78
CA MET A 14 -4.48 -0.89 -0.09
C MET A 14 -4.06 0.33 0.70
N LEU A 15 -3.05 1.03 0.19
CA LEU A 15 -2.62 2.33 0.67
C LEU A 15 -3.34 3.42 -0.13
N ARG A 16 -4.00 4.34 0.59
CA ARG A 16 -4.76 5.45 0.03
C ARG A 16 -4.36 6.76 0.70
N VAL A 17 -4.46 7.84 -0.07
CA VAL A 17 -4.29 9.21 0.41
C VAL A 17 -5.66 9.77 0.79
N TYR A 18 -5.71 10.40 1.94
CA TYR A 18 -6.89 10.99 2.54
C TYR A 18 -6.51 12.34 3.14
N ASP A 19 -6.92 13.45 2.51
CA ASP A 19 -6.67 14.80 3.04
C ASP A 19 -5.20 15.06 3.45
N GLY A 20 -4.24 14.52 2.68
CA GLY A 20 -2.80 14.64 2.96
C GLY A 20 -2.23 13.58 3.90
N GLU A 21 -3.05 12.64 4.37
CA GLU A 21 -2.62 11.47 5.13
C GLU A 21 -2.49 10.24 4.23
N LEU A 22 -1.36 9.53 4.34
CA LEU A 22 -1.23 8.19 3.81
C LEU A 22 -1.77 7.21 4.85
N ALA A 23 -2.78 6.43 4.48
CA ALA A 23 -3.39 5.45 5.37
C ALA A 23 -3.72 4.14 4.66
N ILE A 24 -3.96 3.10 5.44
CA ILE A 24 -4.61 1.88 4.96
C ILE A 24 -6.10 2.17 4.70
N TYR A 25 -6.68 1.46 3.72
CA TYR A 25 -8.08 1.56 3.28
C TYR A 25 -9.06 1.94 4.40
N ARG A 26 -9.95 2.89 4.07
CA ARG A 26 -10.95 3.51 4.96
C ARG A 26 -10.36 4.15 6.22
N ARG A 27 -9.14 4.69 6.13
CA ARG A 27 -8.42 5.31 7.26
C ARG A 27 -8.29 4.37 8.48
N SER A 28 -8.23 3.05 8.24
CA SER A 28 -8.14 2.06 9.33
C SER A 28 -6.80 2.09 10.08
N TRP A 29 -5.74 2.59 9.43
CA TRP A 29 -4.44 2.81 10.05
C TRP A 29 -3.69 3.94 9.35
N ARG A 30 -3.24 4.94 10.09
CA ARG A 30 -2.47 6.07 9.54
C ARG A 30 -0.98 5.74 9.50
N LEU A 31 -0.37 5.89 8.33
CA LEU A 31 1.06 5.58 8.09
C LEU A 31 1.94 6.82 8.11
N LEU A 32 1.44 7.93 7.58
CA LEU A 32 2.16 9.20 7.45
C LEU A 32 1.14 10.36 7.32
N SER A 33 1.49 11.52 7.85
CA SER A 33 0.78 12.80 7.61
C SER A 33 1.60 13.72 6.70
N ASN A 34 0.96 14.76 6.16
CA ASN A 34 1.60 15.78 5.33
C ASN A 34 2.33 15.20 4.10
N MET A 35 1.66 14.33 3.34
CA MET A 35 2.30 13.58 2.26
C MET A 35 2.36 14.29 0.91
N TYR A 36 1.68 15.42 0.75
CA TYR A 36 1.65 16.15 -0.52
C TYR A 36 3.00 16.80 -0.84
N ASP A 37 3.27 16.98 -2.14
CA ASP A 37 4.40 17.74 -2.70
C ASP A 37 5.80 17.32 -2.19
N ARG A 38 5.94 16.05 -1.78
CA ARG A 38 7.22 15.48 -1.36
C ARG A 38 7.43 14.06 -1.88
N TRP A 39 8.69 13.66 -1.94
CA TRP A 39 9.07 12.28 -2.18
C TRP A 39 9.09 11.50 -0.86
N ILE A 40 8.55 10.29 -0.89
CA ILE A 40 8.68 9.29 0.18
C ILE A 40 9.07 7.96 -0.45
N LYS A 41 9.80 7.12 0.29
CA LYS A 41 10.06 5.74 -0.10
C LYS A 41 9.02 4.84 0.56
N VAL A 42 8.24 4.13 -0.26
CA VAL A 42 7.29 3.12 0.21
C VAL A 42 7.85 1.74 -0.09
N ASN A 43 8.05 0.91 0.93
CA ASN A 43 8.34 -0.52 0.74
C ASN A 43 7.21 -1.32 1.36
N VAL A 44 6.65 -2.26 0.60
CA VAL A 44 5.62 -3.19 1.09
C VAL A 44 6.15 -4.60 0.90
N ILE A 45 6.19 -5.37 1.99
CA ILE A 45 6.62 -6.76 1.99
C ILE A 45 5.40 -7.62 2.32
N HIS A 46 5.16 -8.64 1.50
CA HIS A 46 4.12 -9.64 1.74
C HIS A 46 4.78 -11.00 1.90
N ASP A 47 4.80 -11.50 3.13
CA ASP A 47 5.15 -12.89 3.42
C ASP A 47 3.87 -13.72 3.39
N VAL A 48 3.64 -14.37 2.23
CA VAL A 48 2.45 -15.21 2.01
C VAL A 48 2.44 -16.40 2.98
N GLY A 49 3.61 -16.99 3.24
CA GLY A 49 3.73 -18.18 4.09
C GLY A 49 3.44 -17.87 5.56
N ALA A 50 3.93 -16.72 6.05
CA ALA A 50 3.63 -16.24 7.39
C ALA A 50 2.28 -15.51 7.52
N SER A 51 1.51 -15.38 6.42
CA SER A 51 0.29 -14.56 6.35
C SER A 51 0.51 -13.17 6.96
N ASN A 52 1.55 -12.48 6.52
CA ASN A 52 1.99 -11.22 7.12
C ASN A 52 2.33 -10.16 6.05
N VAL A 53 1.95 -8.92 6.34
CA VAL A 53 2.22 -7.75 5.50
C VAL A 53 2.91 -6.69 6.35
N LYS A 54 4.01 -6.16 5.83
CA LYS A 54 4.73 -5.03 6.44
C LYS A 54 4.79 -3.86 5.49
N VAL A 55 4.55 -2.66 6.01
CA VAL A 55 4.68 -1.41 5.26
C VAL A 55 5.71 -0.52 5.93
N TYR A 56 6.69 -0.11 5.15
CA TYR A 56 7.74 0.81 5.55
C TYR A 56 7.59 2.12 4.79
N ILE A 57 7.71 3.23 5.52
CA ILE A 57 7.76 4.59 4.96
C ILE A 57 9.12 5.17 5.33
N ASP A 58 9.89 5.58 4.32
CA ASP A 58 11.26 6.10 4.47
C ASP A 58 12.17 5.16 5.30
N GLY A 59 12.00 3.85 5.10
CA GLY A 59 12.76 2.80 5.80
C GLY A 59 12.28 2.46 7.21
N VAL A 60 11.32 3.22 7.75
CA VAL A 60 10.75 2.97 9.09
C VAL A 60 9.51 2.10 8.97
N LEU A 61 9.42 1.02 9.76
CA LEU A 61 8.24 0.17 9.85
C LEU A 61 7.07 1.00 10.42
N ARG A 62 5.98 1.12 9.65
CA ARG A 62 4.78 1.88 10.03
C ARG A 62 3.55 1.01 10.25
N TYR A 63 3.56 -0.20 9.71
CA TYR A 63 2.47 -1.16 9.86
C TYR A 63 2.98 -2.57 9.72
N GLU A 64 2.46 -3.44 10.57
CA GLU A 64 2.58 -4.89 10.48
C GLU A 64 1.20 -5.49 10.77
N GLY A 65 0.74 -6.38 9.90
CA GLY A 65 -0.58 -6.99 10.03
C GLY A 65 -0.73 -8.25 9.20
N SER A 66 -1.90 -8.87 9.30
CA SER A 66 -2.15 -10.14 8.63
C SER A 66 -2.31 -9.98 7.12
N GLY A 67 -1.93 -11.03 6.38
CA GLY A 67 -2.36 -11.24 5.01
C GLY A 67 -3.86 -11.51 4.91
N ALA A 68 -4.34 -11.81 3.70
CA ALA A 68 -5.74 -12.16 3.44
C ALA A 68 -5.89 -13.52 2.71
N GLY A 69 -4.92 -14.42 2.94
CA GLY A 69 -4.88 -15.73 2.30
C GLY A 69 -4.60 -15.66 0.80
N GLY A 70 -4.81 -16.77 0.08
CA GLY A 70 -4.59 -16.88 -1.36
C GLY A 70 -3.14 -17.20 -1.74
N HIS A 71 -2.96 -17.79 -2.93
CA HIS A 71 -1.66 -18.28 -3.40
C HIS A 71 -1.03 -17.41 -4.48
N TYR A 72 -1.85 -16.65 -5.21
CA TYR A 72 -1.42 -15.82 -6.33
C TYR A 72 -1.64 -14.36 -5.98
N HIS A 73 -0.55 -13.64 -5.71
CA HIS A 73 -0.58 -12.23 -5.33
C HIS A 73 0.14 -11.38 -6.35
N TYR A 74 -0.37 -10.17 -6.56
CA TYR A 74 0.28 -9.20 -7.43
C TYR A 74 0.18 -7.80 -6.84
N PHE A 75 1.24 -7.03 -7.08
CA PHE A 75 1.38 -5.65 -6.63
C PHE A 75 0.81 -4.70 -7.69
N LYS A 76 0.08 -3.67 -7.26
CA LYS A 76 -0.43 -2.59 -8.13
C LYS A 76 -0.06 -1.24 -7.55
N PHE A 77 0.52 -0.34 -8.34
CA PHE A 77 0.82 1.04 -7.93
C PHE A 77 0.26 2.04 -8.94
N GLY A 78 0.23 3.32 -8.57
CA GLY A 78 -0.38 4.38 -9.37
C GLY A 78 -1.59 5.03 -8.71
N VAL A 79 -2.38 5.72 -9.53
CA VAL A 79 -3.65 6.35 -9.16
C VAL A 79 -4.77 5.34 -9.37
N TYR A 80 -5.56 5.09 -8.34
CA TYR A 80 -6.78 4.30 -8.44
C TYR A 80 -7.93 5.13 -7.87
N ALA A 81 -8.81 5.61 -8.75
CA ALA A 81 -9.97 6.39 -8.36
C ALA A 81 -10.85 5.58 -7.40
N GLN A 82 -11.37 6.26 -6.39
CA GLN A 82 -12.28 5.72 -5.37
C GLN A 82 -13.43 6.71 -5.20
N ASP A 83 -14.39 6.32 -4.38
CA ASP A 83 -15.51 7.17 -3.97
C ASP A 83 -15.02 8.54 -3.47
N ASP A 84 -15.78 9.57 -3.84
CA ASP A 84 -15.51 10.99 -3.57
C ASP A 84 -14.11 11.44 -4.04
N PRO A 85 -13.81 11.35 -5.35
CA PRO A 85 -12.49 11.69 -5.86
C PRO A 85 -12.27 13.21 -5.84
N SER A 86 -11.02 13.63 -5.64
CA SER A 86 -10.61 15.00 -5.89
C SER A 86 -10.66 15.32 -7.39
N HIS A 87 -10.88 16.60 -7.73
CA HIS A 87 -10.87 17.10 -9.12
C HIS A 87 -9.59 16.74 -9.89
N ARG A 88 -8.46 16.58 -9.18
CA ARG A 88 -7.20 16.10 -9.72
C ARG A 88 -6.67 14.96 -8.85
N MET A 89 -6.36 13.84 -9.50
CA MET A 89 -5.73 12.68 -8.86
C MET A 89 -4.42 12.38 -9.59
N GLU A 90 -3.29 12.62 -8.93
CA GLU A 90 -1.97 12.41 -9.51
C GLU A 90 -1.08 11.68 -8.51
N SER A 91 -0.27 10.75 -9.01
CA SER A 91 0.82 10.16 -8.26
C SER A 91 2.03 10.00 -9.17
N ARG A 92 3.21 10.35 -8.66
CA ARG A 92 4.48 10.24 -9.39
C ARG A 92 5.34 9.18 -8.73
N TRP A 93 5.95 8.32 -9.54
CA TRP A 93 6.72 7.17 -9.07
C TRP A 93 8.07 7.14 -9.77
N ARG A 94 9.12 6.82 -9.02
CA ARG A 94 10.49 6.64 -9.52
C ARG A 94 11.21 5.60 -8.67
N GLY A 95 12.25 4.97 -9.23
CA GLY A 95 13.04 3.96 -8.51
C GLY A 95 12.21 2.74 -8.12
N ILE A 96 11.37 2.26 -9.04
CA ILE A 96 10.43 1.15 -8.79
C ILE A 96 11.20 -0.16 -8.95
N SER A 97 11.05 -1.05 -7.96
CA SER A 97 11.63 -2.38 -8.00
C SER A 97 10.65 -3.38 -7.41
N LEU A 98 10.54 -4.53 -8.05
CA LEU A 98 9.81 -5.69 -7.53
C LEU A 98 10.84 -6.77 -7.23
N LEU A 99 10.92 -7.16 -5.96
CA LEU A 99 11.88 -8.13 -5.48
C LEU A 99 11.15 -9.37 -4.97
N LYS A 100 11.75 -10.53 -5.20
CA LYS A 100 11.33 -11.80 -4.60
C LYS A 100 12.38 -12.20 -3.56
N LYS A 101 11.96 -12.81 -2.47
CA LYS A 101 12.91 -13.45 -1.53
C LYS A 101 13.57 -14.62 -2.26
N ASN A 102 14.90 -14.62 -2.28
CA ASN A 102 15.70 -15.73 -2.79
C ASN A 102 15.59 -16.94 -1.85
#